data_AF-H3GUQ6-F1
#
_entry.id   AF-H3GUQ6-F1
#
_cell.length_a   1.000
_cell.length_b   1.000
_cell.length_c   1.000
_cell.angle_alpha   90.00
_cell.angle_beta   90.00
_cell.angle_gamma   90.00
#
_symmetry.space_group_name_H-M   'P 1'
#
loop_
_entity.id
_entity.type
_entity.pdbx_description
1 polymer ?
#
loop_
_entity_poly.entity_id
_entity_poly.type
_entity_poly.pdbx_seq_one_letter_code
_entity_poly.pdbx_strand_id
1 'polypeptide(L)'
;MESSEVTSKPVQEGDDGREVFPTVGNEGPLRRKSLLASTSTANPKKVYPVGADVDALSVKSSSLEKKSSKYTKAQAQAKPIGDLRHSVNSPILSVVIGLAVCICLAWTLWLIVLNVAPNETVNRVMNTETFDYGSFWLMIKPSAALSGVTTFGLSVVALGYLAVLIKMLVSRRLDSKRAYVVNNSGKRVHFAGKVETVLNGADEKHKGGKMVSTAVNFAASLAQEDSTARKYVKLGLKFGDLALETVLLYQMLEAGSPAPLIGVFTAIVASNALSCAALMFVPYETAPLAETLIDIMFDFLIGVGCPMLVLSYCLSTFTFDRAKFAINLAVFPAGWFEQGASVIADPVETAVIYKNLKSLRIMSALDFFTRMGINLTLCYRLRNVVELIKDPKKQQSSVYPKRHRLSVCAFVGFAVFLVVFVEESMRTSDVACHPHPECVVKARRWTSLKTDSLTQCPCIIMIDRDIAPKTYEEWENPTNVTDKVAQLAAMGDLQTIQLTNRYIPVFPDELRRCTNLRHLYEAI
;
A
#
# COMPACT_ATOMS: atom_id res chain seq x y z
N MET A 1 -42.28 40.29 -0.15
CA MET A 1 -42.07 39.13 -1.04
C MET A 1 -41.65 37.94 -0.17
N GLU A 2 -42.50 37.38 0.72
CA GLU A 2 -43.93 37.00 0.56
C GLU A 2 -44.00 35.73 -0.31
N SER A 3 -44.14 34.54 0.31
CA SER A 3 -45.40 33.83 0.65
C SER A 3 -46.00 33.13 -0.59
N SER A 4 -46.66 31.96 -0.54
CA SER A 4 -47.10 31.10 0.58
C SER A 4 -47.49 29.69 0.05
N GLU A 5 -47.57 28.68 0.93
CA GLU A 5 -48.63 27.62 1.06
C GLU A 5 -49.14 26.77 -0.16
N VAL A 6 -49.90 25.66 -0.01
CA VAL A 6 -49.92 24.46 0.90
C VAL A 6 -51.01 23.46 0.40
N THR A 7 -50.98 22.18 0.83
CA THR A 7 -52.05 21.12 0.65
C THR A 7 -52.36 20.60 -0.79
N SER A 8 -53.01 19.43 -1.03
CA SER A 8 -53.70 18.40 -0.17
C SER A 8 -53.82 17.00 -0.84
N LYS A 9 -54.13 15.95 -0.04
CA LYS A 9 -54.71 14.62 -0.43
C LYS A 9 -56.26 14.64 -0.32
N PRO A 10 -57.08 13.72 -0.90
CA PRO A 10 -57.39 12.32 -0.42
C PRO A 10 -57.40 11.25 -1.57
N VAL A 11 -57.39 9.90 -1.44
CA VAL A 11 -58.01 8.82 -0.60
C VAL A 11 -59.32 8.21 -1.18
N GLN A 12 -59.55 6.90 -0.93
CA GLN A 12 -60.66 5.97 -1.28
C GLN A 12 -60.55 5.18 -2.62
N GLU A 13 -61.03 3.93 -2.78
CA GLU A 13 -61.43 2.83 -1.87
C GLU A 13 -61.71 1.55 -2.71
N GLY A 14 -61.77 0.35 -2.13
CA GLY A 14 -62.07 -0.89 -2.89
C GLY A 14 -61.76 -2.19 -2.14
N ASP A 15 -62.61 -2.53 -1.17
CA ASP A 15 -62.66 -3.84 -0.50
C ASP A 15 -63.68 -4.75 -1.20
N ASP A 16 -63.37 -6.04 -1.36
CA ASP A 16 -64.36 -7.12 -1.32
C ASP A 16 -63.64 -8.46 -1.08
N GLY A 17 -64.30 -9.45 -0.51
CA GLY A 17 -63.60 -10.67 -0.08
C GLY A 17 -64.41 -11.95 0.05
N ARG A 18 -63.71 -12.95 0.62
CA ARG A 18 -64.25 -14.17 1.25
C ARG A 18 -64.83 -15.27 0.34
N GLU A 19 -64.07 -16.37 0.22
CA GLU A 19 -64.45 -17.80 0.28
C GLU A 19 -63.14 -18.65 0.34
N VAL A 20 -63.05 -19.91 0.83
CA VAL A 20 -63.84 -20.69 1.82
C VAL A 20 -62.97 -21.86 2.37
N PHE A 21 -63.53 -22.69 3.27
CA PHE A 21 -62.97 -23.95 3.82
C PHE A 21 -63.85 -25.16 3.38
N PRO A 22 -63.58 -26.46 3.71
CA PRO A 22 -62.33 -27.24 3.82
C PRO A 22 -62.45 -28.71 3.25
N THR A 23 -61.51 -29.58 3.69
CA THR A 23 -61.67 -31.03 4.07
C THR A 23 -61.45 -32.22 3.11
N VAL A 24 -60.59 -33.13 3.60
CA VAL A 24 -60.68 -34.63 3.62
C VAL A 24 -60.45 -35.42 2.32
N GLY A 25 -59.73 -36.55 2.44
CA GLY A 25 -59.91 -37.68 1.50
C GLY A 25 -58.70 -38.60 1.32
N ASN A 26 -58.66 -39.69 2.09
CA ASN A 26 -57.83 -40.86 1.85
C ASN A 26 -58.26 -41.57 0.53
N GLU A 27 -57.33 -42.14 -0.27
CA GLU A 27 -57.45 -43.43 -0.99
C GLU A 27 -56.37 -43.64 -2.08
N GLY A 28 -56.06 -44.91 -2.39
CA GLY A 28 -55.44 -45.32 -3.67
C GLY A 28 -56.53 -45.64 -4.71
N PRO A 29 -56.36 -46.61 -5.65
CA PRO A 29 -55.15 -47.33 -6.04
C PRO A 29 -54.96 -47.45 -7.58
N LEU A 30 -53.89 -48.16 -8.00
CA LEU A 30 -53.78 -48.95 -9.26
C LEU A 30 -54.09 -48.32 -10.64
N ARG A 31 -53.07 -48.29 -11.54
CA ARG A 31 -53.31 -48.70 -12.95
C ARG A 31 -52.15 -49.45 -13.64
N ARG A 32 -52.43 -50.74 -13.86
CA ARG A 32 -51.78 -51.81 -14.65
C ARG A 32 -51.35 -51.43 -16.09
N LYS A 33 -50.16 -51.89 -16.51
CA LYS A 33 -49.82 -52.70 -17.74
C LYS A 33 -48.29 -52.68 -17.97
N SER A 34 -47.52 -53.68 -18.42
CA SER A 34 -47.55 -55.16 -18.53
C SER A 34 -46.83 -55.57 -19.83
N LEU A 35 -45.70 -56.28 -19.74
CA LEU A 35 -45.11 -57.24 -20.71
C LEU A 35 -43.82 -57.78 -20.03
N LEU A 36 -43.77 -59.03 -19.54
CA LEU A 36 -43.42 -60.28 -20.27
C LEU A 36 -41.92 -60.35 -20.64
N ALA A 37 -41.17 -61.43 -20.38
CA ALA A 37 -41.53 -62.76 -19.85
C ALA A 37 -40.34 -63.50 -19.19
N SER A 38 -40.64 -64.59 -18.45
CA SER A 38 -39.90 -65.90 -18.37
C SER A 38 -38.36 -65.93 -18.16
N THR A 39 -37.75 -66.75 -17.28
CA THR A 39 -38.21 -67.93 -16.51
C THR A 39 -37.17 -68.35 -15.45
N SER A 40 -37.61 -69.01 -14.36
CA SER A 40 -36.97 -70.16 -13.65
C SER A 40 -35.46 -70.17 -13.27
N THR A 41 -34.98 -70.62 -12.10
CA THR A 41 -35.62 -71.22 -10.90
C THR A 41 -34.64 -71.27 -9.70
N ALA A 42 -35.18 -71.50 -8.49
CA ALA A 42 -34.57 -72.19 -7.33
C ALA A 42 -33.44 -71.52 -6.49
N ASN A 43 -33.87 -70.98 -5.34
CA ASN A 43 -33.17 -71.01 -4.03
C ASN A 43 -33.22 -72.46 -3.44
N PRO A 44 -32.61 -72.83 -2.26
CA PRO A 44 -32.29 -72.00 -1.09
C PRO A 44 -30.96 -72.27 -0.32
N LYS A 45 -30.72 -71.38 0.66
CA LYS A 45 -29.75 -71.45 1.79
C LYS A 45 -29.70 -72.80 2.54
N LYS A 46 -28.54 -73.18 3.12
CA LYS A 46 -28.30 -73.21 4.60
C LYS A 46 -26.95 -73.83 5.09
N VAL A 47 -26.46 -73.27 6.22
CA VAL A 47 -25.80 -73.93 7.40
C VAL A 47 -24.28 -74.30 7.37
N TYR A 48 -23.59 -73.94 8.46
CA TYR A 48 -22.22 -74.34 8.90
C TYR A 48 -22.28 -75.57 9.86
N PRO A 49 -21.18 -76.35 10.00
CA PRO A 49 -20.34 -76.36 11.24
C PRO A 49 -18.81 -76.36 10.91
N VAL A 50 -17.80 -76.09 11.76
CA VAL A 50 -17.46 -76.36 13.20
C VAL A 50 -16.82 -77.74 13.48
N GLY A 51 -15.63 -77.74 14.13
CA GLY A 51 -14.90 -78.91 14.72
C GLY A 51 -13.56 -79.22 14.01
N ALA A 52 -12.38 -79.09 14.62
CA ALA A 52 -11.73 -79.91 15.68
C ALA A 52 -11.06 -81.21 15.11
N ASP A 53 -9.90 -81.72 15.56
CA ASP A 53 -8.84 -81.27 16.48
C ASP A 53 -7.56 -82.16 16.34
N VAL A 54 -6.49 -81.83 17.09
CA VAL A 54 -5.34 -82.66 17.59
C VAL A 54 -4.23 -83.33 16.70
N ASP A 55 -2.99 -83.07 17.17
CA ASP A 55 -1.84 -83.97 17.44
C ASP A 55 -0.74 -84.39 16.43
N ALA A 56 0.37 -83.62 16.48
CA ALA A 56 1.69 -84.00 17.05
C ALA A 56 2.80 -84.74 16.24
N LEU A 57 4.07 -84.42 16.65
CA LEU A 57 5.40 -84.95 16.25
C LEU A 57 5.88 -84.60 14.80
N SER A 58 7.16 -84.29 14.51
CA SER A 58 8.43 -84.43 15.26
C SER A 58 9.54 -83.44 14.80
N VAL A 59 10.32 -82.91 15.75
CA VAL A 59 11.77 -82.56 15.70
C VAL A 59 12.37 -81.87 14.44
N LYS A 60 12.87 -80.62 14.59
CA LYS A 60 14.32 -80.35 14.84
C LYS A 60 14.60 -78.89 15.21
N SER A 61 15.50 -78.67 16.18
CA SER A 61 15.96 -77.37 16.64
C SER A 61 17.31 -76.96 16.02
N SER A 62 17.47 -75.68 15.72
CA SER A 62 18.75 -74.95 15.89
C SER A 62 18.52 -73.45 15.77
N SER A 63 18.97 -72.72 16.78
CA SER A 63 18.95 -71.26 16.85
C SER A 63 19.93 -70.61 15.87
N LEU A 64 19.54 -69.47 15.29
CA LEU A 64 20.47 -68.36 15.07
C LEU A 64 19.69 -67.04 14.95
N GLU A 65 19.99 -66.11 15.84
CA GLU A 65 19.43 -64.76 15.82
C GLU A 65 19.93 -63.94 14.60
N LYS A 66 19.37 -62.73 14.47
CA LYS A 66 19.84 -61.62 13.61
C LYS A 66 19.60 -61.79 12.11
N LYS A 67 18.40 -61.38 11.67
CA LYS A 67 18.19 -60.23 10.75
C LYS A 67 16.71 -59.99 10.41
N SER A 68 15.89 -59.63 11.40
CA SER A 68 14.60 -58.95 11.14
C SER A 68 14.68 -57.50 11.61
N SER A 69 15.43 -56.69 10.87
CA SER A 69 15.54 -55.24 11.06
C SER A 69 16.14 -54.59 9.80
N LYS A 70 15.31 -54.47 8.75
CA LYS A 70 15.61 -53.56 7.60
C LYS A 70 14.44 -53.23 6.66
N TYR A 71 13.21 -53.70 6.92
CA TYR A 71 12.03 -53.40 6.09
C TYR A 71 10.84 -52.81 6.86
N THR A 72 11.11 -51.93 7.84
CA THR A 72 10.08 -51.06 8.44
C THR A 72 10.69 -49.74 8.95
N LYS A 73 11.47 -49.05 8.10
CA LYS A 73 12.06 -47.75 8.46
C LYS A 73 12.27 -46.82 7.26
N ALA A 74 11.17 -46.52 6.56
CA ALA A 74 11.12 -45.55 5.46
C ALA A 74 9.94 -44.55 5.60
N GLN A 75 9.50 -44.28 6.84
CA GLN A 75 8.46 -43.27 7.13
C GLN A 75 8.54 -42.77 8.58
N ALA A 76 9.71 -42.30 9.01
CA ALA A 76 9.92 -41.74 10.36
C ALA A 76 11.10 -40.75 10.44
N GLN A 77 11.13 -39.75 9.54
CA GLN A 77 11.94 -38.54 9.71
C GLN A 77 11.13 -37.27 9.40
N ALA A 78 9.94 -37.18 10.00
CA ALA A 78 9.40 -35.87 10.34
C ALA A 78 10.26 -35.32 11.48
N LYS A 79 11.12 -34.33 11.19
CA LYS A 79 11.85 -33.56 12.21
C LYS A 79 10.82 -32.99 13.21
N PRO A 80 11.01 -33.08 14.54
CA PRO A 80 9.95 -32.79 15.49
C PRO A 80 9.41 -31.36 15.36
N ILE A 81 8.10 -31.22 15.55
CA ILE A 81 7.28 -30.03 15.34
C ILE A 81 7.50 -29.02 16.51
N GLY A 82 8.75 -28.61 16.70
CA GLY A 82 9.22 -27.68 17.72
C GLY A 82 9.99 -26.50 17.13
N ASP A 83 10.94 -26.75 16.22
CA ASP A 83 11.84 -25.73 15.66
C ASP A 83 11.09 -24.55 15.02
N LEU A 84 10.08 -24.81 14.20
CA LEU A 84 9.37 -23.73 13.49
C LEU A 84 8.40 -22.96 14.41
N ARG A 85 7.87 -23.62 15.45
CA ARG A 85 7.02 -22.98 16.48
C ARG A 85 7.83 -22.04 17.37
N HIS A 86 9.13 -22.31 17.54
CA HIS A 86 10.07 -21.45 18.27
C HIS A 86 10.47 -20.17 17.51
N SER A 87 10.24 -20.11 16.20
CA SER A 87 10.62 -18.97 15.34
C SER A 87 9.70 -17.74 15.52
N VAL A 88 8.41 -17.95 15.80
CA VAL A 88 7.39 -16.88 15.85
C VAL A 88 7.56 -15.94 17.04
N ASN A 89 8.04 -16.45 18.18
CA ASN A 89 8.36 -15.64 19.37
C ASN A 89 9.82 -15.15 19.38
N SER A 90 10.42 -14.97 18.21
CA SER A 90 11.79 -14.48 18.09
C SER A 90 11.91 -13.03 18.60
N PRO A 91 12.84 -12.73 19.52
CA PRO A 91 13.11 -11.34 19.91
C PRO A 91 13.62 -10.50 18.73
N ILE A 92 14.19 -11.14 17.70
CA ILE A 92 14.66 -10.49 16.47
C ILE A 92 13.47 -9.89 15.71
N LEU A 93 12.37 -10.64 15.52
CA LEU A 93 11.19 -10.14 14.82
C LEU A 93 10.59 -8.91 15.53
N SER A 94 10.54 -8.94 16.86
CA SER A 94 10.09 -7.79 17.66
C SER A 94 11.03 -6.58 17.55
N VAL A 95 12.34 -6.79 17.40
CA VAL A 95 13.31 -5.70 17.16
C VAL A 95 13.16 -5.13 15.75
N VAL A 96 13.04 -5.97 14.72
CA VAL A 96 12.84 -5.54 13.32
C VAL A 96 11.57 -4.70 13.17
N ILE A 97 10.45 -5.15 13.74
CA ILE A 97 9.19 -4.38 13.72
C ILE A 97 9.35 -3.07 14.51
N GLY A 98 10.06 -3.09 15.64
CA GLY A 98 10.33 -1.88 16.41
C GLY A 98 11.15 -0.84 15.64
N LEU A 99 12.17 -1.29 14.90
CA LEU A 99 12.97 -0.43 14.01
C LEU A 99 12.12 0.12 12.86
N ALA A 100 11.30 -0.72 12.21
CA ALA A 100 10.39 -0.26 11.16
C ALA A 100 9.41 0.82 11.68
N VAL A 101 8.81 0.65 12.85
CA VAL A 101 7.93 1.65 13.49
C VAL A 101 8.69 2.96 13.77
N CYS A 102 9.94 2.89 14.25
CA CYS A 102 10.76 4.09 14.46
C CYS A 102 11.05 4.83 13.14
N ILE A 103 11.34 4.10 12.05
CA ILE A 103 11.57 4.68 10.72
C ILE A 103 10.28 5.32 10.19
N CYS A 104 9.12 4.64 10.31
CA CYS A 104 7.82 5.22 9.95
C CYS A 104 7.51 6.51 10.71
N LEU A 105 7.77 6.53 12.03
CA LEU A 105 7.54 7.70 12.87
C LEU A 105 8.46 8.87 12.47
N ALA A 106 9.77 8.62 12.32
CA ALA A 106 10.73 9.63 11.89
C ALA A 106 10.39 10.21 10.51
N TRP A 107 10.00 9.35 9.56
CA TRP A 107 9.57 9.76 8.23
C TRP A 107 8.29 10.60 8.24
N THR A 108 7.29 10.19 9.04
CA THR A 108 6.03 10.93 9.18
C THR A 108 6.27 12.32 9.77
N LEU A 109 7.14 12.43 10.78
CA LEU A 109 7.54 13.72 11.35
C LEU A 109 8.26 14.60 10.33
N TRP A 110 9.15 14.02 9.51
CA TRP A 110 9.81 14.75 8.42
C TRP A 110 8.81 15.23 7.36
N LEU A 111 7.83 14.40 6.98
CA LEU A 111 6.75 14.80 6.06
C LEU A 111 5.86 15.92 6.62
N ILE A 112 5.63 15.97 7.94
CA ILE A 112 4.92 17.10 8.56
C ILE A 112 5.71 18.39 8.34
N VAL A 113 7.01 18.39 8.66
CA VAL A 113 7.89 19.55 8.49
C VAL A 113 7.97 19.98 7.01
N LEU A 114 8.09 19.03 6.08
CA LEU A 114 8.06 19.28 4.63
C LEU A 114 6.75 19.91 4.14
N ASN A 115 5.59 19.58 4.72
CA ASN A 115 4.32 20.17 4.30
C ASN A 115 4.07 21.55 4.93
N VAL A 116 4.53 21.77 6.17
CA VAL A 116 4.40 23.06 6.89
C VAL A 116 5.38 24.12 6.38
N ALA A 117 6.66 23.76 6.25
CA ALA A 117 7.76 24.65 5.88
C ALA A 117 8.55 24.09 4.68
N PRO A 118 7.93 23.93 3.50
CA PRO A 118 8.52 23.20 2.39
C PRO A 118 9.84 23.78 1.89
N ASN A 119 9.92 25.11 1.78
CA ASN A 119 11.11 25.79 1.26
C ASN A 119 12.31 25.66 2.20
N GLU A 120 12.11 25.88 3.50
CA GLU A 120 13.13 25.71 4.55
C GLU A 120 13.59 24.24 4.65
N THR A 121 12.65 23.30 4.67
CA THR A 121 12.95 21.86 4.74
C THR A 121 13.77 21.39 3.55
N VAL A 122 13.39 21.81 2.34
CA VAL A 122 14.12 21.44 1.11
C VAL A 122 15.50 22.10 1.08
N ASN A 123 15.61 23.39 1.41
CA ASN A 123 16.91 24.05 1.47
C ASN A 123 17.87 23.36 2.46
N ARG A 124 17.37 22.96 3.61
CA ARG A 124 18.14 22.23 4.63
C ARG A 124 18.62 20.88 4.13
N VAL A 125 17.74 20.11 3.50
CA VAL A 125 18.06 18.75 3.03
C VAL A 125 18.98 18.79 1.80
N MET A 126 18.78 19.73 0.89
CA MET A 126 19.62 19.91 -0.32
C MET A 126 20.92 20.69 -0.04
N ASN A 127 21.15 21.15 1.20
CA ASN A 127 22.27 22.01 1.59
C ASN A 127 22.36 23.29 0.72
N THR A 128 21.23 23.98 0.55
CA THR A 128 21.08 25.25 -0.20
C THR A 128 20.54 26.38 0.69
N GLU A 129 20.62 26.26 2.02
CA GLU A 129 20.15 27.30 2.98
C GLU A 129 20.82 28.66 2.78
N THR A 130 22.10 28.68 2.43
CA THR A 130 22.88 29.90 2.20
C THR A 130 22.68 30.50 0.80
N PHE A 131 21.95 29.83 -0.08
CA PHE A 131 21.76 30.23 -1.47
C PHE A 131 20.51 31.10 -1.63
N ASP A 132 20.66 32.21 -2.35
CA ASP A 132 19.59 33.18 -2.62
C ASP A 132 18.82 33.60 -1.37
N TYR A 133 19.54 33.84 -0.25
CA TYR A 133 18.95 34.14 1.07
C TYR A 133 17.92 33.11 1.57
N GLY A 134 18.13 31.83 1.22
CA GLY A 134 17.21 30.74 1.53
C GLY A 134 15.99 30.68 0.60
N SER A 135 16.03 31.33 -0.57
CA SER A 135 14.91 31.31 -1.53
C SER A 135 15.08 30.35 -2.72
N PHE A 136 16.25 29.72 -2.89
CA PHE A 136 16.64 28.89 -4.05
C PHE A 136 15.53 28.04 -4.72
N TRP A 137 14.77 27.25 -3.96
CA TRP A 137 13.77 26.31 -4.53
C TRP A 137 12.36 26.90 -4.76
N LEU A 138 12.05 28.09 -4.21
CA LEU A 138 10.73 28.75 -4.27
C LEU A 138 9.51 27.79 -4.18
N MET A 139 9.53 26.88 -3.20
CA MET A 139 8.48 25.86 -3.06
C MET A 139 7.11 26.48 -2.73
N ILE A 140 6.18 26.43 -3.69
CA ILE A 140 4.80 26.94 -3.54
C ILE A 140 4.12 26.32 -2.32
N LYS A 141 3.58 27.16 -1.43
CA LYS A 141 2.79 26.73 -0.26
C LYS A 141 1.39 26.23 -0.70
N PRO A 142 0.82 25.19 -0.08
CA PRO A 142 -0.54 24.76 -0.37
C PRO A 142 -1.55 25.74 0.24
N SER A 143 -2.84 25.59 -0.10
CA SER A 143 -3.89 26.39 0.55
C SER A 143 -3.90 26.14 2.06
N ALA A 144 -4.24 27.16 2.86
CA ALA A 144 -4.21 27.06 4.33
C ALA A 144 -5.07 25.89 4.86
N ALA A 145 -6.25 25.67 4.25
CA ALA A 145 -7.12 24.55 4.56
C ALA A 145 -6.47 23.19 4.27
N LEU A 146 -5.86 23.01 3.10
CA LEU A 146 -5.17 21.76 2.75
C LEU A 146 -3.96 21.51 3.65
N SER A 147 -3.21 22.56 3.99
CA SER A 147 -2.07 22.49 4.93
C SER A 147 -2.52 22.03 6.32
N GLY A 148 -3.62 22.60 6.83
CA GLY A 148 -4.20 22.24 8.13
C GLY A 148 -4.67 20.79 8.18
N VAL A 149 -5.46 20.36 7.18
CA VAL A 149 -5.96 18.97 7.07
C VAL A 149 -4.80 17.98 6.92
N THR A 150 -3.79 18.30 6.11
CA THR A 150 -2.58 17.48 5.93
C THR A 150 -1.82 17.31 7.24
N THR A 151 -1.53 18.42 7.93
CA THR A 151 -0.79 18.43 9.20
C THR A 151 -1.55 17.64 10.27
N PHE A 152 -2.87 17.83 10.36
CA PHE A 152 -3.71 17.07 11.29
C PHE A 152 -3.69 15.56 10.98
N GLY A 153 -3.91 15.16 9.72
CA GLY A 153 -3.90 13.75 9.33
C GLY A 153 -2.56 13.07 9.58
N LEU A 154 -1.45 13.70 9.19
CA LEU A 154 -0.11 13.16 9.46
C LEU A 154 0.20 13.09 10.97
N SER A 155 -0.32 14.03 11.77
CA SER A 155 -0.22 13.98 13.24
C SER A 155 -0.97 12.78 13.82
N VAL A 156 -2.17 12.46 13.31
CA VAL A 156 -2.93 11.26 13.70
C VAL A 156 -2.16 9.98 13.36
N VAL A 157 -1.53 9.92 12.19
CA VAL A 157 -0.65 8.79 11.79
C VAL A 157 0.56 8.68 12.72
N ALA A 158 1.24 9.78 13.02
CA ALA A 158 2.40 9.79 13.92
C ALA A 158 2.02 9.32 15.34
N LEU A 159 0.87 9.77 15.87
CA LEU A 159 0.32 9.28 17.14
C LEU A 159 -0.01 7.77 17.09
N GLY A 160 -0.48 7.27 15.94
CA GLY A 160 -0.68 5.85 15.70
C GLY A 160 0.61 5.04 15.82
N TYR A 161 1.66 5.42 15.10
CA TYR A 161 2.98 4.77 15.19
C TYR A 161 3.58 4.88 16.60
N LEU A 162 3.45 6.03 17.27
CA LEU A 162 3.88 6.23 18.65
C LEU A 162 3.13 5.30 19.63
N ALA A 163 1.82 5.13 19.47
CA ALA A 163 1.02 4.20 20.28
C ALA A 163 1.45 2.74 20.08
N VAL A 164 1.78 2.33 18.86
CA VAL A 164 2.36 1.00 18.57
C VAL A 164 3.72 0.85 19.27
N LEU A 165 4.61 1.84 19.15
CA LEU A 165 5.93 1.82 19.78
C LEU A 165 5.84 1.73 21.32
N ILE A 166 5.01 2.56 21.95
CA ILE A 166 4.73 2.49 23.40
C ILE A 166 4.20 1.11 23.78
N LYS A 167 3.25 0.57 23.02
CA LYS A 167 2.68 -0.78 23.25
C LYS A 167 3.73 -1.88 23.12
N MET A 168 4.75 -1.74 22.28
CA MET A 168 5.89 -2.67 22.22
C MET A 168 6.81 -2.52 23.45
N LEU A 169 7.21 -1.29 23.78
CA LEU A 169 8.13 -1.01 24.89
C LEU A 169 7.57 -1.35 26.28
N VAL A 170 6.26 -1.13 26.50
CA VAL A 170 5.58 -1.46 27.76
C VAL A 170 5.49 -2.98 27.94
N SER A 171 5.09 -3.74 26.91
CA SER A 171 5.05 -5.20 27.00
C SER A 171 6.44 -5.81 27.20
N ARG A 172 7.47 -5.36 26.45
CA ARG A 172 8.85 -5.84 26.65
C ARG A 172 9.35 -5.63 28.09
N ARG A 173 8.94 -4.54 28.75
CA ARG A 173 9.22 -4.28 30.17
C ARG A 173 8.40 -5.17 31.12
N LEU A 174 7.14 -5.47 30.81
CA LEU A 174 6.30 -6.40 31.57
C LEU A 174 6.84 -7.83 31.51
N ASP A 175 7.20 -8.31 30.32
CA ASP A 175 7.73 -9.66 30.11
C ASP A 175 9.09 -9.84 30.80
N SER A 176 9.97 -8.83 30.71
CA SER A 176 11.26 -8.80 31.44
C SER A 176 11.06 -8.83 32.97
N LYS A 177 10.12 -8.06 33.52
CA LYS A 177 9.76 -8.13 34.94
C LYS A 177 9.22 -9.51 35.34
N ARG A 178 8.39 -10.12 34.50
CA ARG A 178 7.83 -11.45 34.74
C ARG A 178 8.90 -12.53 34.74
N ALA A 179 9.84 -12.49 33.79
CA ALA A 179 11.00 -13.37 33.74
C ALA A 179 11.89 -13.23 34.98
N TYR A 180 12.18 -12.01 35.43
CA TYR A 180 12.94 -11.75 36.65
C TYR A 180 12.27 -12.32 37.90
N VAL A 181 10.95 -12.14 38.05
CA VAL A 181 10.18 -12.68 39.20
C VAL A 181 10.11 -14.21 39.15
N VAL A 182 9.96 -14.83 37.98
CA VAL A 182 10.00 -16.30 37.82
C VAL A 182 11.37 -16.85 38.23
N ASN A 183 12.47 -16.23 37.80
CA ASN A 183 13.81 -16.68 38.17
C ASN A 183 14.08 -16.55 39.68
N ASN A 184 13.49 -15.55 40.35
CA ASN A 184 13.64 -15.35 41.80
C ASN A 184 12.64 -16.15 42.65
N SER A 185 11.65 -16.83 42.05
CA SER A 185 10.63 -17.62 42.76
C SER A 185 10.90 -19.13 42.82
N GLY A 186 12.02 -19.59 42.24
CA GLY A 186 12.53 -20.96 42.41
C GLY A 186 12.88 -21.39 43.86
N LYS A 187 12.65 -20.52 44.86
CA LYS A 187 12.81 -20.79 46.30
C LYS A 187 11.53 -20.59 47.14
N ARG A 188 10.33 -20.46 46.54
CA ARG A 188 9.06 -20.27 47.30
C ARG A 188 7.92 -21.22 46.92
N VAL A 189 8.22 -22.48 46.61
CA VAL A 189 7.19 -23.54 46.53
C VAL A 189 6.88 -24.09 47.93
N HIS A 190 6.23 -23.28 48.78
CA HIS A 190 5.56 -23.79 50.00
C HIS A 190 4.50 -22.87 50.64
N PHE A 191 4.26 -21.64 50.14
CA PHE A 191 3.38 -20.67 50.82
C PHE A 191 2.12 -20.24 50.03
N ALA A 192 1.92 -20.73 48.81
CA ALA A 192 0.76 -20.37 47.99
C ALA A 192 -0.54 -21.06 48.45
N GLY A 193 -0.48 -22.29 48.98
CA GLY A 193 -1.65 -23.10 49.33
C GLY A 193 -2.44 -22.66 50.57
N LYS A 194 -2.19 -21.46 51.12
CA LYS A 194 -2.85 -20.97 52.35
C LYS A 194 -3.51 -19.58 52.23
N VAL A 195 -3.52 -18.99 51.03
CA VAL A 195 -4.09 -17.66 50.77
C VAL A 195 -5.35 -17.73 49.88
N GLU A 196 -5.46 -18.77 49.05
CA GLU A 196 -6.57 -18.95 48.10
C GLU A 196 -7.92 -19.21 48.80
N THR A 197 -7.92 -19.73 50.04
CA THR A 197 -9.12 -19.95 50.86
C THR A 197 -9.69 -18.71 51.56
N VAL A 198 -9.01 -17.56 51.51
CA VAL A 198 -9.41 -16.36 52.27
C VAL A 198 -10.01 -15.26 51.37
N LEU A 199 -9.79 -15.32 50.05
CA LEU A 199 -10.15 -14.23 49.13
C LEU A 199 -11.46 -14.43 48.33
N ASN A 200 -12.10 -15.60 48.40
CA ASN A 200 -13.38 -15.87 47.71
C ASN A 200 -14.62 -15.33 48.46
N GLY A 201 -14.44 -14.31 49.32
CA GLY A 201 -15.46 -13.77 50.22
C GLY A 201 -15.60 -12.25 50.16
N ALA A 202 -15.53 -11.66 48.96
CA ALA A 202 -15.77 -10.22 48.76
C ALA A 202 -16.18 -9.90 47.30
N ASP A 203 -17.45 -10.15 46.97
CA ASP A 203 -18.07 -9.64 45.73
C ASP A 203 -19.27 -8.75 46.08
N GLU A 204 -19.16 -7.44 45.81
CA GLU A 204 -20.27 -6.60 45.34
C GLU A 204 -19.86 -5.12 45.12
N LYS A 205 -20.43 -4.52 44.07
CA LYS A 205 -20.68 -3.08 43.83
C LYS A 205 -19.50 -2.08 43.80
N HIS A 206 -19.19 -1.65 42.57
CA HIS A 206 -19.22 -0.21 42.26
C HIS A 206 -19.82 0.10 40.87
N LYS A 207 -20.52 1.22 40.76
CA LYS A 207 -21.43 1.54 39.63
C LYS A 207 -21.27 3.02 39.22
N GLY A 208 -20.99 3.29 37.94
CA GLY A 208 -20.87 4.64 37.36
C GLY A 208 -19.49 4.89 36.72
N GLY A 209 -19.34 5.67 35.64
CA GLY A 209 -20.33 6.50 34.93
C GLY A 209 -20.24 6.38 33.39
N LYS A 210 -21.30 6.85 32.71
CA LYS A 210 -21.52 6.66 31.25
C LYS A 210 -21.01 7.87 30.44
N MET A 211 -19.91 7.77 29.68
CA MET A 211 -19.69 8.69 28.53
C MET A 211 -18.70 8.26 27.43
N VAL A 212 -18.50 6.96 27.15
CA VAL A 212 -17.79 6.51 25.93
C VAL A 212 -18.55 5.38 25.23
N SER A 213 -19.89 5.53 25.11
CA SER A 213 -20.77 4.46 24.63
C SER A 213 -20.62 4.22 23.13
N THR A 214 -20.74 5.27 22.29
CA THR A 214 -20.93 5.08 20.84
C THR A 214 -19.71 4.49 20.13
N ALA A 215 -18.50 5.01 20.39
CA ALA A 215 -17.27 4.49 19.76
C ALA A 215 -16.89 3.09 20.28
N VAL A 216 -17.11 2.81 21.57
CA VAL A 216 -16.85 1.48 22.15
C VAL A 216 -17.89 0.48 21.68
N ASN A 217 -19.17 0.85 21.55
CA ASN A 217 -20.20 -0.03 21.01
C ASN A 217 -20.03 -0.28 19.51
N PHE A 218 -19.56 0.70 18.73
CA PHE A 218 -19.22 0.48 17.32
C PHE A 218 -17.98 -0.43 17.19
N ALA A 219 -16.95 -0.23 18.03
CA ALA A 219 -15.81 -1.13 18.09
C ALA A 219 -16.15 -2.54 18.62
N ALA A 220 -17.15 -2.65 19.51
CA ALA A 220 -17.65 -3.92 20.04
C ALA A 220 -18.56 -4.64 19.03
N SER A 221 -19.39 -3.93 18.25
CA SER A 221 -20.16 -4.53 17.15
C SER A 221 -19.23 -5.03 16.04
N LEU A 222 -18.18 -4.26 15.70
CA LEU A 222 -17.10 -4.73 14.81
C LEU A 222 -16.29 -5.91 15.38
N ALA A 223 -16.32 -6.14 16.70
CA ALA A 223 -15.70 -7.29 17.35
C ALA A 223 -16.63 -8.53 17.38
N GLN A 224 -17.95 -8.32 17.48
CA GLN A 224 -19.02 -9.34 17.45
C GLN A 224 -19.64 -9.48 16.04
N GLU A 225 -18.83 -9.81 15.05
CA GLU A 225 -19.33 -10.34 13.78
C GLU A 225 -18.56 -11.58 13.33
N ASP A 226 -19.31 -12.48 12.71
CA ASP A 226 -18.91 -13.83 12.32
C ASP A 226 -17.66 -13.90 11.44
N SER A 227 -17.05 -15.09 11.41
CA SER A 227 -15.82 -15.37 10.64
C SER A 227 -15.93 -15.04 9.14
N THR A 228 -17.15 -14.95 8.60
CA THR A 228 -17.44 -14.66 7.20
C THR A 228 -17.40 -13.16 6.88
N ALA A 229 -18.05 -12.31 7.69
CA ALA A 229 -18.02 -10.86 7.51
C ALA A 229 -16.58 -10.32 7.62
N ARG A 230 -15.82 -10.82 8.60
CA ARG A 230 -14.40 -10.48 8.80
C ARG A 230 -13.50 -10.87 7.62
N LYS A 231 -13.82 -11.94 6.88
CA LYS A 231 -13.10 -12.33 5.65
C LYS A 231 -13.38 -11.34 4.52
N TYR A 232 -14.63 -10.92 4.33
CA TYR A 232 -14.98 -9.90 3.33
C TYR A 232 -14.32 -8.55 3.62
N VAL A 233 -14.32 -8.10 4.88
CA VAL A 233 -13.64 -6.85 5.28
C VAL A 233 -12.14 -6.93 5.01
N LYS A 234 -11.46 -8.03 5.38
CA LYS A 234 -10.00 -8.17 5.18
C LYS A 234 -9.63 -8.39 3.70
N LEU A 235 -10.52 -8.97 2.90
CA LEU A 235 -10.38 -9.06 1.44
C LEU A 235 -10.56 -7.69 0.77
N GLY A 236 -11.59 -6.93 1.18
CA GLY A 236 -11.83 -5.56 0.72
C GLY A 236 -10.67 -4.62 1.05
N LEU A 237 -10.08 -4.76 2.24
CA LEU A 237 -8.88 -4.00 2.62
C LEU A 237 -7.73 -4.23 1.63
N LYS A 238 -7.48 -5.46 1.18
CA LYS A 238 -6.41 -5.78 0.20
C LYS A 238 -6.68 -5.23 -1.19
N PHE A 239 -7.91 -5.28 -1.67
CA PHE A 239 -8.28 -4.65 -2.94
C PHE A 239 -8.18 -3.12 -2.87
N GLY A 240 -8.57 -2.52 -1.74
CA GLY A 240 -8.36 -1.10 -1.49
C GLY A 240 -6.88 -0.73 -1.48
N ASP A 241 -6.05 -1.50 -0.79
CA ASP A 241 -4.60 -1.33 -0.71
C ASP A 241 -3.94 -1.30 -2.10
N LEU A 242 -4.16 -2.35 -2.90
CA LEU A 242 -3.62 -2.47 -4.26
C LEU A 242 -4.16 -1.35 -5.18
N ALA A 243 -5.39 -0.89 -4.97
CA ALA A 243 -5.94 0.26 -5.68
C ALA A 243 -5.25 1.58 -5.26
N LEU A 244 -4.99 1.82 -3.98
CA LEU A 244 -4.24 3.00 -3.51
C LEU A 244 -2.80 3.00 -4.03
N GLU A 245 -2.13 1.85 -4.02
CA GLU A 245 -0.81 1.65 -4.64
C GLU A 245 -0.83 1.98 -6.14
N THR A 246 -1.83 1.48 -6.87
CA THR A 246 -1.99 1.74 -8.32
C THR A 246 -2.27 3.21 -8.60
N VAL A 247 -3.07 3.88 -7.76
CA VAL A 247 -3.33 5.33 -7.89
C VAL A 247 -2.04 6.13 -7.63
N LEU A 248 -1.21 5.76 -6.64
CA LEU A 248 0.09 6.42 -6.45
C LEU A 248 1.03 6.21 -7.65
N LEU A 249 1.07 5.01 -8.23
CA LEU A 249 1.85 4.74 -9.44
C LEU A 249 1.36 5.60 -10.62
N TYR A 250 0.04 5.70 -10.81
CA TYR A 250 -0.57 6.57 -11.81
C TYR A 250 -0.25 8.06 -11.57
N GLN A 251 -0.24 8.52 -10.30
CA GLN A 251 0.21 9.87 -9.97
C GLN A 251 1.68 10.12 -10.34
N MET A 252 2.57 9.13 -10.18
CA MET A 252 3.98 9.25 -10.60
C MET A 252 4.13 9.32 -12.12
N LEU A 253 3.32 8.57 -12.87
CA LEU A 253 3.25 8.63 -14.32
C LEU A 253 2.80 10.03 -14.79
N GLU A 254 1.68 10.54 -14.26
CA GLU A 254 1.14 11.88 -14.59
C GLU A 254 2.04 13.03 -14.12
N ALA A 255 2.78 12.87 -13.02
CA ALA A 255 3.74 13.87 -12.55
C ALA A 255 5.02 13.96 -13.41
N GLY A 256 5.25 12.99 -14.30
CA GLY A 256 6.46 12.88 -15.11
C GLY A 256 7.69 12.45 -14.29
N SER A 257 7.51 11.54 -13.33
CA SER A 257 8.63 11.03 -12.53
C SER A 257 9.72 10.36 -13.40
N PRO A 258 11.00 10.39 -12.95
CA PRO A 258 12.10 9.69 -13.62
C PRO A 258 11.84 8.19 -13.83
N ALA A 259 12.26 7.68 -14.99
CA ALA A 259 12.08 6.29 -15.39
C ALA A 259 12.55 5.24 -14.35
N PRO A 260 13.71 5.40 -13.67
CA PRO A 260 14.14 4.44 -12.65
C PRO A 260 13.19 4.35 -11.44
N LEU A 261 12.63 5.50 -11.03
CA LEU A 261 11.71 5.57 -9.89
C LEU A 261 10.36 4.91 -10.23
N ILE A 262 9.84 5.14 -11.43
CA ILE A 262 8.63 4.47 -11.94
C ILE A 262 8.86 2.96 -12.02
N GLY A 263 10.01 2.51 -12.57
CA GLY A 263 10.35 1.09 -12.68
C GLY A 263 10.40 0.37 -11.32
N VAL A 264 11.06 0.97 -10.32
CA VAL A 264 11.10 0.41 -8.96
C VAL A 264 9.70 0.36 -8.32
N PHE A 265 8.90 1.43 -8.43
CA PHE A 265 7.56 1.46 -7.86
C PHE A 265 6.64 0.41 -8.52
N THR A 266 6.70 0.29 -9.84
CA THR A 266 5.99 -0.72 -10.64
C THR A 266 6.36 -2.14 -10.21
N ALA A 267 7.65 -2.41 -10.02
CA ALA A 267 8.13 -3.70 -9.54
C ALA A 267 7.61 -4.04 -8.13
N ILE A 268 7.49 -3.05 -7.23
CA ILE A 268 6.95 -3.24 -5.87
C ILE A 268 5.45 -3.57 -5.93
N VAL A 269 4.63 -2.81 -6.66
CA VAL A 269 3.18 -3.04 -6.79
C VAL A 269 2.87 -4.37 -7.50
N ALA A 270 3.60 -4.68 -8.57
CA ALA A 270 3.49 -5.98 -9.25
C ALA A 270 3.90 -7.13 -8.30
N SER A 271 4.94 -6.96 -7.50
CA SER A 271 5.38 -7.95 -6.50
C SER A 271 4.36 -8.12 -5.37
N ASN A 272 3.62 -7.08 -4.98
CA ASN A 272 2.53 -7.20 -4.01
C ASN A 272 1.41 -8.11 -4.56
N ALA A 273 0.94 -7.83 -5.78
CA ALA A 273 -0.06 -8.66 -6.47
C ALA A 273 0.41 -10.12 -6.66
N LEU A 274 1.66 -10.34 -7.08
CA LEU A 274 2.23 -11.69 -7.20
C LEU A 274 2.38 -12.40 -5.84
N SER A 275 2.67 -11.66 -4.76
CA SER A 275 2.72 -12.21 -3.41
C SER A 275 1.34 -12.63 -2.91
N CYS A 276 0.28 -11.90 -3.28
CA CYS A 276 -1.11 -12.31 -3.05
C CYS A 276 -1.41 -13.66 -3.72
N ALA A 277 -0.96 -13.85 -4.97
CA ALA A 277 -1.09 -15.12 -5.69
C ALA A 277 -0.27 -16.26 -5.02
N ALA A 278 0.98 -15.99 -4.62
CA ALA A 278 1.84 -16.97 -3.96
C ALA A 278 1.26 -17.46 -2.62
N LEU A 279 0.69 -16.57 -1.81
CA LEU A 279 0.08 -16.89 -0.52
C LEU A 279 -1.16 -17.81 -0.62
N MET A 280 -1.78 -17.96 -1.80
CA MET A 280 -2.83 -18.94 -2.05
C MET A 280 -2.32 -20.40 -2.05
N PHE A 281 -1.01 -20.61 -2.21
CA PHE A 281 -0.36 -21.92 -2.21
C PHE A 281 0.34 -22.27 -0.88
N VAL A 282 0.58 -21.29 0.00
CA VAL A 282 1.25 -21.48 1.30
C VAL A 282 0.38 -22.31 2.28
N PRO A 283 0.96 -23.26 3.04
CA PRO A 283 0.22 -24.10 4.00
C PRO A 283 -0.45 -23.31 5.14
N TYR A 284 -1.50 -23.89 5.72
CA TYR A 284 -2.44 -23.19 6.60
C TYR A 284 -1.84 -22.70 7.93
N GLU A 285 -0.84 -23.42 8.47
CA GLU A 285 -0.29 -23.15 9.82
C GLU A 285 0.56 -21.88 9.89
N THR A 286 1.32 -21.55 8.83
CA THR A 286 2.18 -20.36 8.76
C THR A 286 1.55 -19.20 7.98
N ALA A 287 0.53 -19.48 7.17
CA ALA A 287 -0.08 -18.49 6.28
C ALA A 287 -0.53 -17.18 6.97
N PRO A 288 -1.22 -17.15 8.13
CA PRO A 288 -1.78 -15.89 8.65
C PRO A 288 -0.74 -14.85 9.09
N LEU A 289 0.38 -15.30 9.67
CA LEU A 289 1.48 -14.43 10.07
C LEU A 289 2.30 -14.00 8.86
N ALA A 290 2.64 -14.94 7.97
CA ALA A 290 3.38 -14.64 6.74
C ALA A 290 2.61 -13.65 5.84
N GLU A 291 1.30 -13.87 5.69
CA GLU A 291 0.35 -12.95 5.02
C GLU A 291 0.48 -11.54 5.60
N THR A 292 0.35 -11.39 6.92
CA THR A 292 0.38 -10.05 7.55
C THR A 292 1.78 -9.40 7.53
N LEU A 293 2.87 -10.18 7.53
CA LEU A 293 4.24 -9.64 7.44
C LEU A 293 4.60 -9.20 6.01
N ILE A 294 4.17 -9.95 5.00
CA ILE A 294 4.33 -9.58 3.58
C ILE A 294 3.50 -8.32 3.27
N ASP A 295 2.25 -8.30 3.73
CA ASP A 295 1.37 -7.14 3.67
C ASP A 295 2.06 -5.89 4.28
N ILE A 296 2.66 -5.98 5.48
CA ILE A 296 3.41 -4.87 6.11
C ILE A 296 4.65 -4.45 5.30
N MET A 297 5.35 -5.40 4.67
CA MET A 297 6.55 -5.12 3.89
C MET A 297 6.23 -4.24 2.67
N PHE A 298 5.15 -4.55 1.94
CA PHE A 298 4.74 -3.74 0.79
C PHE A 298 4.20 -2.37 1.24
N ASP A 299 3.34 -2.31 2.26
CA ASP A 299 2.87 -1.05 2.85
C ASP A 299 4.03 -0.13 3.27
N PHE A 300 5.07 -0.70 3.89
CA PHE A 300 6.27 0.03 4.30
C PHE A 300 7.07 0.51 3.09
N LEU A 301 7.27 -0.35 2.09
CA LEU A 301 7.97 0.02 0.86
C LEU A 301 7.25 1.12 0.10
N ILE A 302 5.92 1.12 0.03
CA ILE A 302 5.15 2.16 -0.67
C ILE A 302 5.00 3.42 0.18
N GLY A 303 4.59 3.30 1.44
CA GLY A 303 4.29 4.43 2.32
C GLY A 303 5.52 5.19 2.85
N VAL A 304 6.68 4.52 2.91
CA VAL A 304 7.92 5.08 3.48
C VAL A 304 9.10 4.90 2.52
N GLY A 305 9.34 3.68 2.04
CA GLY A 305 10.52 3.33 1.24
C GLY A 305 10.62 4.09 -0.08
N CYS A 306 9.55 4.17 -0.87
CA CYS A 306 9.51 4.86 -2.15
C CYS A 306 9.63 6.38 -1.99
N PRO A 307 8.90 7.04 -1.07
CA PRO A 307 9.14 8.44 -0.73
C PRO A 307 10.59 8.74 -0.28
N MET A 308 11.21 7.85 0.50
CA MET A 308 12.65 7.95 0.85
C MET A 308 13.55 7.79 -0.38
N LEU A 309 13.24 6.86 -1.28
CA LEU A 309 13.99 6.64 -2.52
C LEU A 309 13.94 7.84 -3.46
N VAL A 310 12.78 8.50 -3.59
CA VAL A 310 12.62 9.76 -4.34
C VAL A 310 13.52 10.85 -3.74
N LEU A 311 13.57 10.98 -2.41
CA LEU A 311 14.47 11.93 -1.75
C LEU A 311 15.95 11.60 -1.98
N SER A 312 16.31 10.31 -1.87
CA SER A 312 17.66 9.82 -2.15
C SER A 312 18.08 10.08 -3.60
N TYR A 313 17.16 9.90 -4.56
CA TYR A 313 17.38 10.22 -5.97
C TYR A 313 17.69 11.71 -6.16
N CYS A 314 16.86 12.60 -5.58
CA CYS A 314 17.10 14.05 -5.62
C CYS A 314 18.48 14.43 -5.05
N LEU A 315 18.85 13.88 -3.90
CA LEU A 315 20.15 14.12 -3.26
C LEU A 315 21.33 13.61 -4.09
N SER A 316 21.17 12.49 -4.79
CA SER A 316 22.22 11.93 -5.66
C SER A 316 22.34 12.60 -7.03
N THR A 317 21.27 13.27 -7.48
CA THR A 317 21.18 13.90 -8.80
C THR A 317 21.58 15.38 -8.76
N PHE A 318 21.43 16.06 -7.63
CA PHE A 318 21.72 17.50 -7.52
C PHE A 318 23.21 17.80 -7.61
N THR A 319 23.65 18.33 -8.74
CA THR A 319 25.00 18.86 -8.92
C THR A 319 24.99 20.39 -8.87
N PHE A 320 25.88 20.96 -8.06
CA PHE A 320 26.04 22.42 -7.99
C PHE A 320 27.49 22.77 -7.65
N ASP A 321 28.15 23.49 -8.56
CA ASP A 321 29.54 23.91 -8.39
C ASP A 321 29.64 25.09 -7.42
N ARG A 322 29.82 24.75 -6.14
CA ARG A 322 30.01 25.70 -5.05
C ARG A 322 31.30 26.51 -5.17
N ALA A 323 32.32 26.00 -5.85
CA ALA A 323 33.58 26.71 -6.05
C ALA A 323 33.43 27.79 -7.13
N LYS A 324 32.82 27.45 -8.27
CA LYS A 324 32.45 28.42 -9.30
C LYS A 324 31.50 29.49 -8.76
N PHE A 325 30.50 29.10 -7.96
CA PHE A 325 29.60 30.07 -7.34
C PHE A 325 30.32 31.00 -6.35
N ALA A 326 31.26 30.50 -5.54
CA ALA A 326 32.07 31.34 -4.66
C ALA A 326 32.96 32.33 -5.43
N ILE A 327 33.49 31.95 -6.60
CA ILE A 327 34.22 32.86 -7.49
C ILE A 327 33.27 33.95 -8.01
N ASN A 328 32.06 33.60 -8.45
CA ASN A 328 31.10 34.60 -8.92
C ASN A 328 30.74 35.62 -7.83
N LEU A 329 30.51 35.19 -6.59
CA LEU A 329 30.26 36.08 -5.46
C LEU A 329 31.42 37.02 -5.13
N ALA A 330 32.67 36.63 -5.46
CA ALA A 330 33.86 37.45 -5.25
C ALA A 330 34.16 38.40 -6.42
N VAL A 331 33.72 38.06 -7.64
CA VAL A 331 34.00 38.81 -8.87
C VAL A 331 32.87 39.80 -9.22
N PHE A 332 31.61 39.39 -9.10
CA PHE A 332 30.47 40.20 -9.52
C PHE A 332 29.93 41.09 -8.39
N PRO A 333 29.52 42.35 -8.67
CA PRO A 333 28.95 43.24 -7.67
C PRO A 333 27.61 42.74 -7.10
N ALA A 334 27.25 43.25 -5.92
CA ALA A 334 25.98 42.95 -5.27
C ALA A 334 24.77 43.20 -6.20
N GLY A 335 23.91 42.18 -6.35
CA GLY A 335 22.67 42.27 -7.13
C GLY A 335 22.80 41.92 -8.63
N TRP A 336 23.97 41.45 -9.08
CA TRP A 336 24.15 40.92 -10.44
C TRP A 336 23.56 39.50 -10.57
N PHE A 337 23.17 39.13 -11.79
CA PHE A 337 22.52 37.85 -12.12
C PHE A 337 23.39 36.64 -11.75
N GLU A 338 24.71 36.81 -11.89
CA GLU A 338 25.75 35.83 -11.59
C GLU A 338 25.95 35.59 -10.08
N GLN A 339 25.31 36.39 -9.22
CA GLN A 339 25.21 36.10 -7.78
C GLN A 339 24.00 35.21 -7.43
N GLY A 340 23.08 34.96 -8.38
CA GLY A 340 21.94 34.07 -8.19
C GLY A 340 22.34 32.60 -8.32
N ALA A 341 22.27 31.85 -7.22
CA ALA A 341 22.58 30.41 -7.22
C ALA A 341 21.56 29.62 -8.03
N SER A 342 20.26 29.86 -7.85
CA SER A 342 19.17 29.22 -8.59
C SER A 342 19.17 29.53 -10.10
N VAL A 343 19.82 30.63 -10.49
CA VAL A 343 20.02 31.05 -11.88
C VAL A 343 21.14 30.26 -12.58
N ILE A 344 22.22 29.99 -11.84
CA ILE A 344 23.42 29.30 -12.30
C ILE A 344 23.29 27.78 -12.23
N ALA A 345 22.48 27.28 -11.29
CA ALA A 345 22.17 25.86 -11.17
C ALA A 345 21.61 25.30 -12.48
N ASP A 346 21.87 24.03 -12.75
CA ASP A 346 21.32 23.37 -13.94
C ASP A 346 19.78 23.42 -13.85
N PRO A 347 19.10 24.08 -14.82
CA PRO A 347 17.64 24.24 -14.79
C PRO A 347 16.93 22.90 -15.03
N VAL A 348 17.56 21.96 -15.74
CA VAL A 348 17.05 20.62 -16.04
C VAL A 348 17.04 19.80 -14.75
N GLU A 349 18.19 19.70 -14.07
CA GLU A 349 18.28 19.02 -12.77
C GLU A 349 17.35 19.68 -11.74
N THR A 350 17.39 21.01 -11.63
CA THR A 350 16.59 21.77 -10.66
C THR A 350 15.09 21.58 -10.89
N ALA A 351 14.63 21.59 -12.14
CA ALA A 351 13.22 21.37 -12.48
C ALA A 351 12.75 19.93 -12.19
N VAL A 352 13.57 18.93 -12.51
CA VAL A 352 13.30 17.50 -12.19
C VAL A 352 13.27 17.30 -10.67
N ILE A 353 14.25 17.81 -9.94
CA ILE A 353 14.31 17.72 -8.47
C ILE A 353 13.13 18.45 -7.84
N TYR A 354 12.80 19.66 -8.30
CA TYR A 354 11.64 20.42 -7.83
C TYR A 354 10.34 19.61 -7.97
N LYS A 355 10.09 18.98 -9.14
CA LYS A 355 8.89 18.14 -9.33
C LYS A 355 8.87 16.93 -8.41
N ASN A 356 9.99 16.24 -8.22
CA ASN A 356 10.08 15.07 -7.35
C ASN A 356 9.91 15.43 -5.87
N LEU A 357 10.54 16.52 -5.40
CA LEU A 357 10.33 17.01 -4.03
C LEU A 357 8.92 17.56 -3.81
N LYS A 358 8.31 18.17 -4.84
CA LYS A 358 6.91 18.58 -4.84
C LYS A 358 5.98 17.37 -4.75
N SER A 359 6.30 16.25 -5.41
CA SER A 359 5.49 15.02 -5.34
C SER A 359 5.58 14.29 -3.99
N LEU A 360 6.53 14.62 -3.12
CA LEU A 360 6.55 14.13 -1.73
C LEU A 360 5.48 14.80 -0.85
N ARG A 361 4.99 15.98 -1.27
CA ARG A 361 4.03 16.80 -0.53
C ARG A 361 2.60 16.46 -0.92
N ILE A 362 1.66 16.76 -0.03
CA ILE A 362 0.23 16.61 -0.31
C ILE A 362 -0.28 17.92 -0.92
N MET A 363 -0.61 17.89 -2.21
CA MET A 363 -1.03 19.08 -2.98
C MET A 363 -2.45 18.98 -3.53
N SER A 364 -3.05 17.79 -3.54
CA SER A 364 -4.44 17.54 -3.89
C SER A 364 -5.17 16.71 -2.82
N ALA A 365 -6.50 16.69 -2.89
CA ALA A 365 -7.32 15.81 -2.05
C ALA A 365 -7.05 14.32 -2.35
N LEU A 366 -6.76 13.98 -3.61
CA LEU A 366 -6.39 12.61 -4.02
C LEU A 366 -5.11 12.17 -3.31
N ASP A 367 -4.08 13.03 -3.29
CA ASP A 367 -2.80 12.76 -2.60
C ASP A 367 -3.01 12.58 -1.09
N PHE A 368 -3.89 13.38 -0.50
CA PHE A 368 -4.24 13.26 0.90
C PHE A 368 -4.84 11.89 1.20
N PHE A 369 -5.90 11.50 0.49
CA PHE A 369 -6.58 10.22 0.74
C PHE A 369 -5.70 9.01 0.46
N THR A 370 -4.89 9.01 -0.61
CA THR A 370 -4.00 7.89 -0.93
C THR A 370 -2.90 7.72 0.13
N ARG A 371 -2.17 8.79 0.45
CA ARG A 371 -1.06 8.77 1.43
C ARG A 371 -1.55 8.50 2.84
N MET A 372 -2.71 9.04 3.21
CA MET A 372 -3.37 8.77 4.49
C MET A 372 -3.82 7.31 4.56
N GLY A 373 -4.48 6.80 3.52
CA GLY A 373 -4.96 5.42 3.47
C GLY A 373 -3.84 4.40 3.66
N ILE A 374 -2.74 4.53 2.90
CA ILE A 374 -1.58 3.62 3.00
C ILE A 374 -0.93 3.69 4.39
N ASN A 375 -0.72 4.89 4.95
CA ASN A 375 -0.14 5.03 6.29
C ASN A 375 -1.05 4.51 7.41
N LEU A 376 -2.37 4.68 7.28
CA LEU A 376 -3.34 4.13 8.23
C LEU A 376 -3.41 2.61 8.13
N THR A 377 -3.36 2.03 6.93
CA THR A 377 -3.27 0.57 6.71
C THR A 377 -2.00 0.01 7.32
N LEU A 378 -0.83 0.61 7.05
CA LEU A 378 0.45 0.24 7.66
C LEU A 378 0.39 0.28 9.19
N CYS A 379 -0.10 1.39 9.77
CA CYS A 379 -0.25 1.53 11.22
C CYS A 379 -1.21 0.48 11.81
N TYR A 380 -2.31 0.17 11.13
CA TYR A 380 -3.26 -0.87 11.53
C TYR A 380 -2.62 -2.27 11.50
N ARG A 381 -1.92 -2.62 10.41
CA ARG A 381 -1.25 -3.93 10.28
C ARG A 381 -0.12 -4.09 11.29
N LEU A 382 0.70 -3.06 11.51
CA LEU A 382 1.75 -3.04 12.56
C LEU A 382 1.15 -3.27 13.95
N ARG A 383 0.05 -2.59 14.29
CA ARG A 383 -0.67 -2.82 15.55
C ARG A 383 -1.16 -4.27 15.66
N ASN A 384 -1.77 -4.81 14.60
CA ASN A 384 -2.29 -6.17 14.56
C ASN A 384 -1.19 -7.22 14.76
N VAL A 385 -0.03 -7.07 14.12
CA VAL A 385 1.12 -8.00 14.31
C VAL A 385 1.69 -7.91 15.72
N VAL A 386 1.77 -6.72 16.31
CA VAL A 386 2.20 -6.55 17.71
C VAL A 386 1.21 -7.20 18.70
N GLU A 387 -0.07 -7.34 18.33
CA GLU A 387 -1.05 -8.12 19.11
C GLU A 387 -0.91 -9.64 18.87
N LEU A 388 -0.68 -10.07 17.62
CA LEU A 388 -0.51 -11.47 17.24
C LEU A 388 0.77 -12.11 17.82
N ILE A 389 1.88 -11.38 17.89
CA ILE A 389 3.14 -11.84 18.52
C ILE A 389 2.96 -12.07 20.03
N LYS A 390 2.08 -11.31 20.68
CA LYS A 390 1.86 -11.42 22.14
C LYS A 390 0.88 -12.51 22.51
N ASP A 391 -0.17 -12.71 21.71
CA ASP A 391 -1.18 -13.72 21.93
C ASP A 391 -1.41 -14.55 20.66
N PRO A 392 -0.56 -15.57 20.41
CA PRO A 392 -0.72 -16.45 19.26
C PRO A 392 -2.02 -17.29 19.32
N LYS A 393 -2.77 -17.28 20.44
CA LYS A 393 -4.10 -17.92 20.47
C LYS A 393 -5.16 -17.11 19.72
N LYS A 394 -4.88 -15.83 19.40
CA LYS A 394 -5.70 -15.00 18.50
C LYS A 394 -5.39 -15.21 17.01
N GLN A 395 -4.57 -16.21 16.66
CA GLN A 395 -4.18 -16.47 15.28
C GLN A 395 -5.40 -16.70 14.38
N GLN A 396 -5.57 -15.79 13.43
CA GLN A 396 -6.74 -15.70 12.55
C GLN A 396 -6.69 -16.77 11.45
N SER A 397 -7.85 -17.16 10.91
CA SER A 397 -7.91 -17.89 9.64
C SER A 397 -7.30 -17.07 8.50
N SER A 398 -6.51 -17.69 7.61
CA SER A 398 -6.01 -17.01 6.40
C SER A 398 -7.17 -16.53 5.52
N VAL A 399 -6.99 -15.37 4.88
CA VAL A 399 -8.01 -14.71 4.04
C VAL A 399 -8.10 -15.36 2.67
N TYR A 400 -6.97 -15.84 2.16
CA TYR A 400 -6.85 -16.27 0.78
C TYR A 400 -7.60 -17.59 0.54
N PRO A 401 -8.50 -17.66 -0.47
CA PRO A 401 -9.15 -18.90 -0.86
C PRO A 401 -8.10 -19.86 -1.44
N LYS A 402 -7.80 -20.92 -0.69
CA LYS A 402 -6.69 -21.84 -1.03
C LYS A 402 -6.99 -22.56 -2.35
N ARG A 403 -5.98 -22.59 -3.23
CA ARG A 403 -6.03 -23.21 -4.57
C ARG A 403 -7.12 -22.66 -5.52
N HIS A 404 -7.69 -21.48 -5.26
CA HIS A 404 -8.69 -20.89 -6.16
C HIS A 404 -8.04 -20.31 -7.42
N ARG A 405 -7.98 -21.12 -8.48
CA ARG A 405 -7.26 -20.82 -9.73
C ARG A 405 -7.66 -19.48 -10.35
N LEU A 406 -8.95 -19.13 -10.36
CA LEU A 406 -9.44 -17.87 -10.92
C LEU A 406 -8.83 -16.64 -10.22
N SER A 407 -8.69 -16.67 -8.89
CA SER A 407 -8.06 -15.56 -8.15
C SER A 407 -6.55 -15.48 -8.40
N VAL A 408 -5.86 -16.62 -8.53
CA VAL A 408 -4.45 -16.66 -8.93
C VAL A 408 -4.27 -16.04 -10.32
N CYS A 409 -5.08 -16.45 -11.30
CA CYS A 409 -5.06 -15.90 -12.65
C CYS A 409 -5.39 -14.40 -12.67
N ALA A 410 -6.30 -13.93 -11.82
CA ALA A 410 -6.64 -12.51 -11.72
C ALA A 410 -5.46 -11.67 -11.18
N PHE A 411 -4.79 -12.10 -10.10
CA PHE A 411 -3.64 -11.37 -9.56
C PHE A 411 -2.42 -11.39 -10.50
N VAL A 412 -2.15 -12.53 -11.16
CA VAL A 412 -1.07 -12.63 -12.16
C VAL A 412 -1.40 -11.78 -13.39
N GLY A 413 -2.64 -11.86 -13.90
CA GLY A 413 -3.10 -11.04 -15.03
C GLY A 413 -3.06 -9.54 -14.73
N PHE A 414 -3.43 -9.14 -13.51
CA PHE A 414 -3.29 -7.76 -13.03
C PHE A 414 -1.82 -7.31 -13.01
N ALA A 415 -0.90 -8.13 -12.47
CA ALA A 415 0.52 -7.78 -12.42
C ALA A 415 1.12 -7.63 -13.84
N VAL A 416 0.77 -8.53 -14.78
CA VAL A 416 1.18 -8.43 -16.19
C VAL A 416 0.58 -7.18 -16.85
N PHE A 417 -0.72 -6.93 -16.66
CA PHE A 417 -1.38 -5.74 -17.21
C PHE A 417 -0.76 -4.45 -16.69
N LEU A 418 -0.44 -4.37 -15.39
CA LEU A 418 0.17 -3.21 -14.77
C LEU A 418 1.58 -2.93 -15.32
N VAL A 419 2.40 -3.97 -15.54
CA VAL A 419 3.72 -3.82 -16.18
C VAL A 419 3.58 -3.33 -17.63
N VAL A 420 2.73 -3.98 -18.43
CA VAL A 420 2.48 -3.58 -19.84
C VAL A 420 1.93 -2.15 -19.92
N PHE A 421 1.00 -1.78 -19.05
CA PHE A 421 0.42 -0.44 -18.99
C PHE A 421 1.49 0.63 -18.71
N VAL A 422 2.40 0.38 -17.77
CA VAL A 422 3.50 1.30 -17.45
C VAL A 422 4.50 1.38 -18.60
N GLU A 423 4.93 0.23 -19.14
CA GLU A 423 5.92 0.15 -20.21
C GLU A 423 5.43 0.87 -21.48
N GLU A 424 4.20 0.59 -21.92
CA GLU A 424 3.60 1.27 -23.06
C GLU A 424 3.35 2.76 -22.76
N SER A 425 2.87 3.13 -21.56
CA SER A 425 2.72 4.55 -21.17
C SER A 425 4.04 5.32 -21.22
N MET A 426 5.14 4.69 -20.82
CA MET A 426 6.48 5.28 -20.88
C MET A 426 6.94 5.39 -22.33
N ARG A 427 6.82 4.30 -23.11
CA ARG A 427 7.25 4.19 -24.50
C ARG A 427 6.52 5.18 -25.42
N THR A 428 5.19 5.25 -25.38
CA THR A 428 4.42 6.16 -26.24
C THR A 428 4.74 7.62 -25.93
N SER A 429 4.93 7.97 -24.65
CA SER A 429 5.29 9.32 -24.24
C SER A 429 6.74 9.70 -24.58
N ASP A 430 7.65 8.73 -24.55
CA ASP A 430 9.04 8.95 -24.99
C ASP A 430 9.12 9.19 -26.49
N VAL A 431 8.38 8.43 -27.31
CA VAL A 431 8.28 8.65 -28.76
C VAL A 431 7.58 9.98 -29.09
N ALA A 432 6.47 10.31 -28.42
CA ALA A 432 5.71 11.55 -28.66
C ALA A 432 6.56 12.82 -28.47
N CYS A 433 7.43 12.83 -27.46
CA CYS A 433 8.28 13.98 -27.15
C CYS A 433 9.70 13.88 -27.72
N HIS A 434 10.04 12.83 -28.47
CA HIS A 434 11.35 12.71 -29.12
C HIS A 434 11.69 13.89 -30.06
N PRO A 435 10.74 14.51 -30.79
CA PRO A 435 11.02 15.71 -31.58
C PRO A 435 11.32 16.98 -30.76
N HIS A 436 11.06 16.97 -29.45
CA HIS A 436 11.09 18.14 -28.57
C HIS A 436 12.07 17.97 -27.41
N PRO A 437 13.39 18.08 -27.66
CA PRO A 437 14.41 17.98 -26.60
C PRO A 437 14.27 19.05 -25.51
N GLU A 438 13.66 20.20 -25.83
CA GLU A 438 13.28 21.24 -24.86
C GLU A 438 12.24 20.77 -23.81
N CYS A 439 11.53 19.67 -24.05
CA CYS A 439 10.55 19.12 -23.10
C CYS A 439 11.23 18.24 -22.03
N VAL A 440 11.78 18.88 -21.00
CA VAL A 440 12.54 18.24 -19.92
C VAL A 440 11.69 17.31 -19.05
N VAL A 441 10.44 17.68 -18.77
CA VAL A 441 9.51 16.84 -17.98
C VAL A 441 8.20 16.68 -18.73
N LYS A 442 7.77 15.43 -18.89
CA LYS A 442 6.60 15.00 -19.66
C LYS A 442 5.79 13.96 -18.88
N ALA A 443 4.47 14.00 -18.98
CA ALA A 443 3.61 12.97 -18.40
C ALA A 443 3.82 11.63 -19.11
N ARG A 444 3.58 10.51 -18.42
CA ARG A 444 3.64 9.16 -18.98
C ARG A 444 2.23 8.62 -19.19
N ARG A 445 1.72 8.70 -20.42
CA ARG A 445 0.37 8.25 -20.80
C ARG A 445 0.41 7.27 -21.97
N TRP A 446 -0.36 6.19 -21.87
CA TRP A 446 -0.61 5.30 -23.00
C TRP A 446 -1.60 5.96 -23.96
N THR A 447 -1.09 6.46 -25.08
CA THR A 447 -1.86 7.16 -26.11
C THR A 447 -1.61 6.56 -27.48
N SER A 448 -2.64 6.57 -28.34
CA SER A 448 -2.47 6.21 -29.75
C SER A 448 -1.83 7.38 -30.49
N LEU A 449 -0.56 7.19 -30.87
CA LEU A 449 0.20 8.17 -31.61
C LEU A 449 -0.27 8.22 -33.06
N LYS A 450 -0.46 9.42 -33.59
CA LYS A 450 -0.55 9.63 -35.05
C LYS A 450 0.88 9.76 -35.59
N THR A 451 1.15 9.09 -36.70
CA THR A 451 2.45 9.19 -37.37
C THR A 451 2.81 10.65 -37.62
N ASP A 452 4.04 11.04 -37.27
CA ASP A 452 4.64 12.36 -37.49
C ASP A 452 3.94 13.57 -36.82
N SER A 453 3.06 13.37 -35.83
CA SER A 453 2.41 14.49 -35.14
C SER A 453 3.26 15.09 -34.00
N LEU A 454 3.74 16.31 -34.19
CA LEU A 454 4.48 17.10 -33.18
C LEU A 454 3.62 17.52 -31.97
N THR A 455 2.31 17.68 -32.16
CA THR A 455 1.39 18.26 -31.16
C THR A 455 0.89 17.28 -30.09
N GLN A 456 1.40 16.04 -30.05
CA GLN A 456 0.94 14.99 -29.13
C GLN A 456 1.86 14.78 -27.91
N CYS A 457 2.95 15.53 -27.77
CA CYS A 457 3.83 15.46 -26.59
C CYS A 457 3.11 16.00 -25.33
N PRO A 458 2.88 15.19 -24.28
CA PRO A 458 2.23 15.65 -23.04
C PRO A 458 3.25 16.36 -22.13
N CYS A 459 3.73 17.52 -22.58
CA CYS A 459 4.80 18.25 -21.90
C CYS A 459 4.33 18.98 -20.64
N ILE A 460 5.10 18.87 -19.56
CA ILE A 460 4.82 19.49 -18.25
C ILE A 460 5.78 20.67 -17.99
N ILE A 461 7.04 20.55 -18.38
CA ILE A 461 8.07 21.60 -18.28
C ILE A 461 8.82 21.69 -19.60
N MET A 462 8.81 22.89 -20.18
CA MET A 462 9.66 23.28 -21.31
C MET A 462 10.81 24.16 -20.83
N ILE A 463 12.03 23.86 -21.26
CA ILE A 463 13.25 24.63 -21.01
C ILE A 463 14.00 24.76 -22.34
N ASP A 464 14.02 25.96 -22.94
CA ASP A 464 14.83 26.28 -24.15
C ASP A 464 15.73 27.47 -23.78
N ARG A 465 17.01 27.20 -23.55
CA ARG A 465 18.00 28.19 -23.09
C ARG A 465 19.22 28.19 -23.99
N ASP A 466 19.69 29.38 -24.33
CA ASP A 466 20.93 29.59 -25.07
C ASP A 466 21.87 30.49 -24.27
N ILE A 467 22.67 29.86 -23.41
CA ILE A 467 23.45 30.55 -22.37
C ILE A 467 24.71 31.23 -22.95
N ALA A 468 25.07 30.92 -24.19
CA ALA A 468 26.27 31.44 -24.86
C ALA A 468 26.02 31.60 -26.38
N PRO A 469 25.23 32.61 -26.80
CA PRO A 469 25.12 32.97 -28.22
C PRO A 469 26.51 33.26 -28.78
N LYS A 470 26.81 32.74 -29.98
CA LYS A 470 28.17 32.75 -30.54
C LYS A 470 28.48 34.06 -31.27
N THR A 471 27.44 34.79 -31.65
CA THR A 471 27.52 36.06 -32.36
C THR A 471 26.69 37.13 -31.66
N TYR A 472 27.05 38.39 -31.90
CA TYR A 472 26.26 39.54 -31.43
C TYR A 472 24.85 39.56 -32.06
N GLU A 473 24.73 39.14 -33.32
CA GLU A 473 23.46 39.06 -34.06
C GLU A 473 22.49 38.01 -33.47
N GLU A 474 22.98 36.83 -33.05
CA GLU A 474 22.19 35.82 -32.34
C GLU A 474 21.69 36.30 -30.96
N TRP A 475 22.38 37.27 -30.34
CA TRP A 475 21.97 37.87 -29.07
C TRP A 475 20.99 39.03 -29.27
N GLU A 476 21.26 39.93 -30.22
CA GLU A 476 20.39 41.08 -30.53
C GLU A 476 19.06 40.64 -31.18
N ASN A 477 19.06 39.54 -31.93
CA ASN A 477 17.87 38.93 -32.54
C ASN A 477 17.71 37.47 -32.09
N PRO A 478 17.24 37.22 -30.84
CA PRO A 478 17.07 35.87 -30.30
C PRO A 478 16.09 35.05 -31.15
N THR A 479 16.14 33.72 -31.07
CA THR A 479 15.23 32.87 -31.86
C THR A 479 13.78 32.97 -31.37
N ASN A 480 12.84 33.20 -32.29
CA ASN A 480 11.40 33.12 -32.04
C ASN A 480 10.98 31.66 -31.79
N VAL A 481 10.30 31.41 -30.67
CA VAL A 481 9.84 30.06 -30.28
C VAL A 481 8.32 29.91 -30.15
N THR A 482 7.51 30.89 -30.60
CA THR A 482 6.03 30.83 -30.53
C THR A 482 5.46 29.51 -31.05
N ASP A 483 5.91 29.02 -32.21
CA ASP A 483 5.38 27.78 -32.81
C ASP A 483 5.72 26.52 -31.98
N LYS A 484 6.92 26.46 -31.39
CA LYS A 484 7.30 25.36 -30.48
C LYS A 484 6.43 25.38 -29.21
N VAL A 485 6.24 26.57 -28.64
CA VAL A 485 5.40 26.75 -27.44
C VAL A 485 3.96 26.36 -27.75
N ALA A 486 3.42 26.72 -28.93
CA ALA A 486 2.10 26.30 -29.38
C ALA A 486 2.00 24.77 -29.50
N GLN A 487 2.98 24.11 -30.11
CA GLN A 487 3.02 22.65 -30.27
C GLN A 487 3.04 21.92 -28.92
N LEU A 488 3.85 22.37 -27.97
CA LEU A 488 3.94 21.78 -26.62
C LEU A 488 2.76 22.15 -25.71
N ALA A 489 2.12 23.30 -25.93
CA ALA A 489 0.91 23.71 -25.22
C ALA A 489 -0.37 23.04 -25.77
N ALA A 490 -0.33 22.46 -26.97
CA ALA A 490 -1.51 21.93 -27.66
C ALA A 490 -2.32 20.90 -26.83
N MET A 491 -1.63 20.10 -26.00
CA MET A 491 -2.20 19.11 -25.08
C MET A 491 -2.78 19.69 -23.78
N GLY A 492 -2.45 20.94 -23.42
CA GLY A 492 -2.91 21.59 -22.18
C GLY A 492 -2.18 21.18 -20.90
N ASP A 493 -1.14 20.34 -20.98
CA ASP A 493 -0.42 19.81 -19.81
C ASP A 493 0.68 20.73 -19.25
N LEU A 494 1.08 21.76 -20.00
CA LEU A 494 2.25 22.61 -19.72
C LEU A 494 2.07 23.45 -18.44
N GLN A 495 3.01 23.33 -17.50
CA GLN A 495 2.94 23.98 -16.18
C GLN A 495 4.04 25.04 -15.95
N THR A 496 5.19 24.85 -16.60
CA THR A 496 6.37 25.71 -16.46
C THR A 496 7.04 25.91 -17.82
N ILE A 497 7.34 27.16 -18.15
CA ILE A 497 8.09 27.56 -19.33
C ILE A 497 9.31 28.36 -18.84
N GLN A 498 10.51 27.98 -19.30
CA GLN A 498 11.74 28.73 -19.08
C GLN A 498 12.43 28.97 -20.43
N LEU A 499 12.57 30.24 -20.77
CA LEU A 499 13.25 30.73 -21.97
C LEU A 499 14.44 31.60 -21.58
N THR A 500 15.57 31.43 -22.27
CA THR A 500 16.75 32.30 -22.14
C THR A 500 17.35 32.52 -23.51
N ASN A 501 17.49 33.76 -23.94
CA ASN A 501 17.91 34.17 -25.29
C ASN A 501 17.01 33.54 -26.39
N ARG A 502 15.71 33.48 -26.09
CA ARG A 502 14.58 33.01 -26.91
C ARG A 502 13.39 33.91 -26.60
N TYR A 503 12.58 34.25 -27.60
CA TYR A 503 11.46 35.17 -27.39
C TYR A 503 10.12 34.66 -27.93
N ILE A 504 9.02 35.10 -27.31
CA ILE A 504 7.64 34.86 -27.74
C ILE A 504 6.99 36.20 -28.13
N PRO A 505 6.97 36.61 -29.40
CA PRO A 505 6.36 37.90 -29.79
C PRO A 505 4.84 37.96 -29.54
N VAL A 506 4.16 36.81 -29.61
CA VAL A 506 2.72 36.68 -29.34
C VAL A 506 2.48 35.38 -28.60
N PHE A 507 1.73 35.43 -27.49
CA PHE A 507 1.31 34.24 -26.76
C PHE A 507 0.37 33.38 -27.63
N PRO A 508 0.73 32.11 -27.92
CA PRO A 508 -0.13 31.24 -28.72
C PRO A 508 -1.43 30.88 -27.98
N ASP A 509 -2.53 30.78 -28.73
CA ASP A 509 -3.87 30.50 -28.18
C ASP A 509 -3.94 29.15 -27.45
N GLU A 510 -3.10 28.18 -27.81
CA GLU A 510 -2.96 26.88 -27.16
C GLU A 510 -2.63 27.00 -25.67
N LEU A 511 -1.89 28.03 -25.23
CA LEU A 511 -1.61 28.25 -23.80
C LEU A 511 -2.87 28.47 -22.97
N ARG A 512 -4.00 28.89 -23.57
CA ARG A 512 -5.29 28.99 -22.88
C ARG A 512 -5.85 27.63 -22.47
N ARG A 513 -5.37 26.52 -23.07
CA ARG A 513 -5.70 25.15 -22.66
C ARG A 513 -4.92 24.72 -21.41
N CYS A 514 -3.78 25.37 -21.13
CA CYS A 514 -2.89 25.06 -20.01
C CYS A 514 -3.42 25.57 -18.67
N THR A 515 -4.51 24.96 -18.19
CA THR A 515 -5.18 25.31 -16.91
C THR A 515 -4.28 25.23 -15.66
N ASN A 516 -3.12 24.58 -15.76
CA ASN A 516 -2.16 24.42 -14.68
C ASN A 516 -0.83 25.17 -14.89
N LEU A 517 -0.77 26.13 -15.83
CA LEU A 517 0.38 27.01 -16.01
C LEU A 517 0.61 27.87 -14.75
N ARG A 518 1.83 27.81 -14.19
CA ARG A 518 2.19 28.48 -12.93
C ARG A 518 3.37 29.43 -13.07
N HIS A 519 4.27 29.13 -14.00
CA HIS A 519 5.53 29.83 -14.15
C HIS A 519 5.83 30.01 -15.63
N LEU A 520 6.07 31.25 -16.03
CA LEU A 520 6.65 31.60 -17.32
C LEU A 520 7.81 32.54 -16.99
N TYR A 521 9.01 32.13 -17.38
CA TYR A 521 10.23 32.90 -17.25
C TYR A 521 10.78 33.14 -18.67
N GLU A 522 10.95 34.41 -19.02
CA GLU A 522 11.56 34.85 -20.27
C GLU A 522 12.70 35.78 -19.89
N ALA A 523 13.92 35.42 -20.30
CA ALA A 523 15.12 36.21 -20.12
C ALA A 523 15.75 36.44 -21.50
N ILE A 524 16.06 37.71 -21.79
CA ILE A 524 16.65 38.23 -23.04
C ILE A 524 17.99 38.88 -22.67
#